data_AF-A0A3F3NLX3-F1
#
_entry.id   AF-A0A3F3NLX3-F1
#
_cell.length_a   1.000
_cell.length_b   1.000
_cell.length_c   1.000
_cell.angle_alpha   90.00
_cell.angle_beta   90.00
_cell.angle_gamma   90.00
#
_symmetry.space_group_name_H-M   'P 1'
#
loop_
_entity.id
_entity.type
_entity.pdbx_description
1 polymer ?
#
loop_
_entity_poly.entity_id
_entity_poly.type
_entity_poly.pdbx_seq_one_letter_code
_entity_poly.pdbx_strand_id
1 'polypeptide(L)'
;MTLYKTIWTLLKANKSNLLIGVIITVVATFFFAQNIDVENTSLQDAKIALISEEESPVVEGLRKYLNDKETVVTLDGTSQKEIDDALYFNRVNIILHLPADFTEQVEVGKMPTIKIQSRPDAFSKTVVTQQVNTFLQTLILFQEEDKTIDAAMEQTQMALSVTGEVELSAGYSQRMKKLLTGTTFNFLSYGLFLSIFSGFSVINLAFNRKEICKRNQSAPITKRNLNRKVTFSLISYSLLLFSGFLLLMVLLVIHTSWDITVWYHILNTFLFLLPVISFSACITSLVKNSETSGGIKDIFITGSCFIGGVFVPAEYLPEMVSKIAAFTPTYWFVQNNNLISETLSYNQTFAESFWFNGCVLVAFAAVFSMIQFILGKERNYRWQPNWAKN
;
A
#
# COMPACT_ATOMS: atom_id res chain seq x y z
N MET A 1 11.14 -35.02 -26.21
CA MET A 1 10.58 -34.01 -25.26
C MET A 1 10.64 -32.65 -25.94
N THR A 2 9.53 -31.91 -26.04
CA THR A 2 9.56 -30.54 -26.57
C THR A 2 10.22 -29.59 -25.57
N LEU A 3 10.95 -28.58 -26.05
CA LEU A 3 11.61 -27.56 -25.22
C LEU A 3 10.64 -26.89 -24.24
N TYR A 4 9.41 -26.65 -24.68
CA TYR A 4 8.31 -26.15 -23.86
C TYR A 4 8.06 -27.07 -22.66
N LYS A 5 7.89 -28.38 -22.89
CA LYS A 5 7.67 -29.37 -21.82
C LYS A 5 8.82 -29.38 -20.83
N THR A 6 10.07 -29.27 -21.29
CA THR A 6 11.26 -29.20 -20.41
C THR A 6 11.22 -27.98 -19.49
N ILE A 7 10.87 -26.80 -20.01
CA ILE A 7 10.75 -25.56 -19.21
C ILE A 7 9.69 -25.74 -18.12
N TRP A 8 8.52 -26.26 -18.47
CA TRP A 8 7.47 -26.54 -17.48
C TRP A 8 7.86 -27.60 -16.46
N THR A 9 8.60 -28.64 -16.86
CA THR A 9 9.14 -29.63 -15.92
C THR A 9 10.12 -28.99 -14.93
N LEU A 10 10.99 -28.09 -15.40
CA LEU A 10 11.93 -27.36 -14.53
C LEU A 10 11.22 -26.43 -13.55
N LEU A 11 10.20 -25.69 -14.01
CA LEU A 11 9.39 -24.84 -13.14
C LEU A 11 8.68 -25.68 -12.07
N LYS A 12 8.05 -26.80 -12.45
CA LYS A 12 7.38 -27.71 -11.51
C LYS A 12 8.34 -28.34 -10.51
N ALA A 13 9.56 -28.70 -10.95
CA ALA A 13 10.58 -29.25 -10.06
C ALA A 13 11.07 -28.24 -9.00
N ASN A 14 10.98 -26.93 -9.29
CA ASN A 14 11.39 -25.85 -8.39
C ASN A 14 10.19 -25.15 -7.72
N LYS A 15 9.02 -25.80 -7.68
CA LYS A 15 7.77 -25.20 -7.21
C LYS A 15 7.87 -24.53 -5.84
N SER A 16 8.65 -25.08 -4.90
CA SER A 16 8.78 -24.54 -3.55
C SER A 16 9.33 -23.11 -3.55
N ASN A 17 10.35 -22.82 -4.36
CA ASN A 17 10.91 -21.47 -4.49
C ASN A 17 9.94 -20.53 -5.24
N LEU A 18 9.23 -21.04 -6.24
CA LEU A 18 8.28 -20.25 -7.03
C LEU A 18 7.01 -19.88 -6.25
N LEU A 19 6.64 -20.68 -5.25
CA LEU A 19 5.45 -20.46 -4.43
C LEU A 19 5.67 -19.42 -3.32
N ILE A 20 6.90 -19.00 -3.01
CA ILE A 20 7.17 -18.04 -1.93
C ILE A 20 6.41 -16.73 -2.17
N GLY A 21 6.53 -16.14 -3.36
CA GLY A 21 5.82 -14.90 -3.69
C GLY A 21 4.30 -15.07 -3.68
N VAL A 22 3.81 -16.22 -4.12
CA VAL A 22 2.37 -16.55 -4.06
C VAL A 22 1.89 -16.63 -2.62
N ILE A 23 2.59 -17.36 -1.75
CA ILE A 23 2.21 -17.54 -0.34
C ILE A 23 2.22 -16.20 0.39
N ILE A 24 3.27 -15.39 0.22
CA ILE A 24 3.36 -14.07 0.88
C ILE A 24 2.18 -13.19 0.47
N THR A 25 1.86 -13.13 -0.82
CA THR A 25 0.72 -12.34 -1.28
C THR A 25 -0.61 -12.94 -0.82
N VAL A 26 -0.80 -14.26 -0.81
CA VAL A 26 -2.03 -14.87 -0.26
C VAL A 26 -2.23 -14.49 1.20
N VAL A 27 -1.17 -14.59 2.02
CA VAL A 27 -1.23 -14.24 3.45
C VAL A 27 -1.52 -12.75 3.61
N ALA A 28 -0.79 -11.87 2.91
CA ALA A 28 -1.01 -10.43 2.97
C ALA A 28 -2.44 -10.06 2.51
N THR A 29 -2.88 -10.58 1.36
CA THR A 29 -4.24 -10.37 0.83
C THR A 29 -5.30 -10.87 1.80
N PHE A 30 -5.11 -12.01 2.46
CA PHE A 30 -6.04 -12.49 3.48
C PHE A 30 -6.17 -11.51 4.65
N PHE A 31 -5.05 -11.02 5.18
CA PHE A 31 -5.05 -10.01 6.26
C PHE A 31 -5.74 -8.71 5.81
N PHE A 32 -5.43 -8.18 4.63
CA PHE A 32 -6.09 -6.97 4.14
C PHE A 32 -7.57 -7.20 3.85
N ALA A 33 -7.94 -8.32 3.23
CA ALA A 33 -9.32 -8.66 2.91
C ALA A 33 -10.22 -8.74 4.15
N GLN A 34 -9.70 -9.23 5.28
CA GLN A 34 -10.45 -9.22 6.54
C GLN A 34 -10.79 -7.81 7.04
N ASN A 35 -10.01 -6.80 6.66
CA ASN A 35 -10.27 -5.41 7.03
C ASN A 35 -11.17 -4.68 6.00
N ILE A 36 -11.49 -5.30 4.85
CA ILE A 36 -12.30 -4.69 3.78
C ILE A 36 -13.80 -4.65 4.13
N ASP A 37 -14.26 -5.50 5.05
CA ASP A 37 -15.67 -5.53 5.48
C ASP A 37 -15.93 -4.43 6.51
N VAL A 38 -16.07 -3.19 6.00
CA VAL A 38 -16.26 -1.96 6.78
C VAL A 38 -17.70 -1.83 7.32
N GLU A 39 -18.62 -2.75 6.98
CA GLU A 39 -20.04 -2.71 7.38
C GLU A 39 -20.24 -2.64 8.90
N ASN A 40 -19.28 -3.13 9.69
CA ASN A 40 -19.30 -3.07 11.15
C ASN A 40 -18.31 -2.07 11.75
N THR A 41 -17.92 -1.03 11.00
CA THR A 41 -17.12 0.07 11.58
C THR A 41 -18.01 0.86 12.52
N SER A 42 -18.16 0.39 13.75
CA SER A 42 -18.72 1.20 14.82
C SER A 42 -17.75 2.35 15.13
N LEU A 43 -18.28 3.45 15.67
CA LEU A 43 -17.47 4.41 16.40
C LEU A 43 -16.76 3.62 17.51
N GLN A 44 -15.46 3.36 17.35
CA GLN A 44 -14.69 2.69 18.40
C GLN A 44 -14.39 3.72 19.49
N ASP A 45 -14.62 3.34 20.74
CA ASP A 45 -14.19 4.10 21.91
C ASP A 45 -12.68 4.38 21.80
N ALA A 46 -12.34 5.66 21.69
CA ALA A 46 -10.99 6.16 21.71
C ALA A 46 -10.49 6.24 23.15
N LYS A 47 -9.23 5.85 23.38
CA LYS A 47 -8.53 6.17 24.62
C LYS A 47 -7.96 7.57 24.51
N ILE A 48 -8.43 8.48 25.32
CA ILE A 48 -8.05 9.89 25.25
C ILE A 48 -7.34 10.34 26.52
N ALA A 49 -6.32 11.18 26.39
CA ALA A 49 -5.76 11.92 27.52
C ALA A 49 -6.00 13.42 27.34
N LEU A 50 -6.40 14.07 28.42
CA LEU A 50 -6.64 15.51 28.48
C LEU A 50 -5.58 16.17 29.36
N ILE A 51 -4.73 16.98 28.75
CA ILE A 51 -3.64 17.72 29.41
C ILE A 51 -4.08 19.17 29.55
N SER A 52 -4.18 19.63 30.79
CA SER A 52 -4.53 20.99 31.18
C SER A 52 -3.54 21.49 32.23
N GLU A 53 -3.14 22.76 32.13
CA GLU A 53 -2.34 23.44 33.17
C GLU A 53 -3.24 24.11 34.23
N GLU A 54 -4.55 24.18 33.97
CA GLU A 54 -5.56 24.75 34.86
C GLU A 54 -6.59 23.71 35.32
N GLU A 55 -7.10 23.90 36.53
CA GLU A 55 -8.28 23.20 37.06
C GLU A 55 -9.44 24.20 37.12
N SER A 56 -10.49 23.94 36.35
CA SER A 56 -11.69 24.78 36.31
C SER A 56 -12.96 23.94 36.12
N PRO A 57 -14.15 24.49 36.45
CA PRO A 57 -15.42 23.83 36.17
C PRO A 57 -15.61 23.50 34.68
N VAL A 58 -15.04 24.32 33.78
CA VAL A 58 -15.12 24.12 32.33
C VAL A 58 -14.26 22.93 31.90
N VAL A 59 -13.03 22.83 32.43
CA VAL A 59 -12.12 21.70 32.18
C VAL A 59 -12.73 20.39 32.70
N GLU A 60 -13.28 20.41 33.90
CA GLU A 60 -13.90 19.22 34.51
C GLU A 60 -15.20 18.82 33.80
N GLY A 61 -15.99 19.81 33.37
CA GLY A 61 -17.17 19.59 32.54
C GLY A 61 -16.85 18.89 31.22
N LEU A 62 -15.80 19.35 30.53
CA LEU A 62 -15.32 18.72 29.30
C LEU A 62 -14.77 17.31 29.57
N ARG A 63 -13.99 17.13 30.65
CA ARG A 63 -13.46 15.82 31.05
C ARG A 63 -14.59 14.82 31.28
N LYS A 64 -15.62 15.21 32.03
CA LYS A 64 -16.80 14.39 32.30
C LYS A 64 -17.55 14.05 31.02
N TYR A 65 -17.83 15.04 30.16
CA TYR A 65 -18.51 14.83 28.88
C TYR A 65 -17.80 13.80 27.99
N LEU A 66 -16.47 13.89 27.90
CA LEU A 66 -15.70 12.95 27.11
C LEU A 66 -15.62 11.57 27.78
N ASN A 67 -15.57 11.50 29.11
CA ASN A 67 -15.55 10.22 29.83
C ASN A 67 -16.87 9.43 29.70
N ASP A 68 -17.99 10.11 29.42
CA ASP A 68 -19.27 9.45 29.15
C ASP A 68 -19.33 8.80 27.75
N LYS A 69 -18.43 9.19 26.83
CA LYS A 69 -18.43 8.75 25.43
C LYS A 69 -17.18 7.99 25.00
N GLU A 70 -16.07 8.22 25.69
CA GLU A 70 -14.73 7.77 25.35
C GLU A 70 -14.02 7.26 26.62
N THR A 71 -12.93 6.52 26.46
CA THR A 71 -12.13 6.09 27.61
C THR A 71 -11.11 7.17 27.97
N VAL A 72 -11.37 7.96 29.01
CA VAL A 72 -10.39 8.95 29.50
C VAL A 72 -9.31 8.25 30.34
N VAL A 73 -8.05 8.44 29.94
CA VAL A 73 -6.87 7.89 30.60
C VAL A 73 -6.02 9.02 31.19
N THR A 74 -5.69 8.90 32.47
CA THR A 74 -4.73 9.79 33.12
C THR A 74 -3.31 9.33 32.80
N LEU A 75 -2.45 10.25 32.35
CA LEU A 75 -1.04 9.96 32.11
C LEU A 75 -0.22 10.12 33.40
N ASP A 76 0.81 9.29 33.55
CA ASP A 76 1.72 9.34 34.70
C ASP A 76 2.57 10.62 34.73
N GLY A 77 2.71 11.30 33.58
CA GLY A 77 3.40 12.57 33.43
C GLY A 77 3.10 13.25 32.10
N THR A 78 3.48 14.53 31.99
CA THR A 78 3.19 15.41 30.84
C THR A 78 4.42 15.71 29.99
N SER A 79 5.53 15.01 30.20
CA SER A 79 6.72 15.19 29.37
C SER A 79 6.50 14.70 27.94
N GLN A 80 7.12 15.34 26.95
CA GLN A 80 6.96 14.94 25.54
C GLN A 80 7.31 13.46 25.31
N LYS A 81 8.30 12.94 26.04
CA LYS A 81 8.70 11.54 25.95
C LYS A 81 7.61 10.58 26.44
N GLU A 82 6.96 10.89 27.56
CA GLU A 82 5.87 10.06 28.10
C GLU A 82 4.62 10.10 27.21
N ILE A 83 4.32 11.28 26.66
CA ILE A 83 3.26 11.49 25.67
C ILE A 83 3.52 10.63 24.42
N ASP A 84 4.74 10.68 23.88
CA ASP A 84 5.12 9.91 22.70
C ASP A 84 5.11 8.39 23.00
N ASP A 85 5.60 7.97 24.16
CA ASP A 85 5.56 6.57 24.60
C ASP A 85 4.11 6.09 24.80
N ALA A 86 3.24 6.90 25.38
CA ALA A 86 1.83 6.54 25.61
C ALA A 86 1.07 6.36 24.29
N LEU A 87 1.34 7.21 23.30
CA LEU A 87 0.83 7.05 21.93
C LEU A 87 1.44 5.82 21.23
N TYR A 88 2.76 5.62 21.35
CA TYR A 88 3.46 4.51 20.69
C TYR A 88 3.00 3.14 21.22
N PHE A 89 2.87 2.99 22.53
CA PHE A 89 2.46 1.74 23.20
C PHE A 89 0.93 1.56 23.28
N ASN A 90 0.14 2.38 22.58
CA ASN A 90 -1.32 2.28 22.53
C ASN A 90 -2.00 2.36 23.92
N ARG A 91 -1.38 3.11 24.85
CA ARG A 91 -1.99 3.46 26.14
C ARG A 91 -3.08 4.51 25.93
N VAL A 92 -2.83 5.45 25.02
CA VAL A 92 -3.79 6.43 24.52
C VAL A 92 -3.73 6.50 22.99
N ASN A 93 -4.87 6.81 22.37
CA ASN A 93 -5.01 7.03 20.93
C ASN A 93 -4.85 8.51 20.57
N ILE A 94 -5.36 9.40 21.43
CA ILE A 94 -5.46 10.84 21.22
C ILE A 94 -5.08 11.59 22.50
N ILE A 95 -4.38 12.70 22.32
CA ILE A 95 -4.01 13.63 23.39
C ILE A 95 -4.55 15.02 23.03
N LEU A 96 -5.35 15.57 23.93
CA LEU A 96 -5.92 16.91 23.85
C LEU A 96 -5.11 17.84 24.75
N HIS A 97 -4.46 18.83 24.16
CA HIS A 97 -3.75 19.88 24.90
C HIS A 97 -4.64 21.11 24.97
N LEU A 98 -5.14 21.40 26.18
CA LEU A 98 -5.88 22.62 26.46
C LEU A 98 -4.88 23.77 26.64
N PRO A 99 -5.12 24.96 26.03
CA PRO A 99 -4.27 26.12 26.27
C PRO A 99 -4.43 26.65 27.71
N ALA A 100 -3.43 27.38 28.21
CA ALA A 100 -3.44 27.88 29.60
C ALA A 100 -4.54 28.92 29.88
N ASP A 101 -5.09 29.55 28.85
CA ASP A 101 -6.20 30.52 28.90
C ASP A 101 -7.52 29.90 28.42
N PHE A 102 -7.63 28.56 28.43
CA PHE A 102 -8.79 27.83 27.92
C PHE A 102 -10.10 28.27 28.59
N THR A 103 -10.13 28.32 29.92
CA THR A 103 -11.32 28.74 30.68
C THR A 103 -11.68 30.19 30.38
N GLU A 104 -10.72 31.12 30.43
CA GLU A 104 -10.94 32.54 30.13
C GLU A 104 -11.54 32.74 28.72
N GLN A 105 -11.04 32.01 27.72
CA GLN A 105 -11.57 32.09 26.36
C GLN A 105 -13.05 31.65 26.32
N VAL A 106 -13.39 30.53 26.95
CA VAL A 106 -14.77 30.03 27.00
C VAL A 106 -15.68 31.00 27.75
N GLU A 107 -15.25 31.54 28.89
CA GLU A 107 -16.04 32.49 29.69
C GLU A 107 -16.35 33.80 28.95
N VAL A 108 -15.46 34.22 28.04
CA VAL A 108 -15.67 35.40 27.18
C VAL A 108 -16.43 35.03 25.87
N GLY A 109 -16.96 33.81 25.77
CA GLY A 109 -17.72 33.32 24.61
C GLY A 109 -16.86 33.06 23.36
N LYS A 110 -15.54 32.90 23.53
CA LYS A 110 -14.61 32.60 22.43
C LYS A 110 -14.30 31.11 22.37
N MET A 111 -14.27 30.57 21.16
CA MET A 111 -13.93 29.17 20.93
C MET A 111 -12.42 28.93 21.11
N PRO A 112 -11.98 28.09 22.07
CA PRO A 112 -10.58 27.84 22.30
C PRO A 112 -9.94 26.95 21.23
N THR A 113 -8.67 27.21 20.94
CA THR A 113 -7.88 26.39 20.00
C THR A 113 -7.18 25.25 20.75
N ILE A 114 -7.70 24.03 20.61
CA ILE A 114 -7.14 22.83 21.24
C ILE A 114 -6.16 22.16 20.28
N LYS A 115 -4.92 21.90 20.74
CA LYS A 115 -3.94 21.13 19.97
C LYS A 115 -4.19 19.65 20.18
N ILE A 116 -4.34 18.91 19.09
CA ILE A 116 -4.65 17.47 19.11
C ILE A 116 -3.49 16.68 18.54
N GLN A 117 -2.82 15.91 19.38
CA GLN A 117 -1.80 14.94 19.00
C GLN A 117 -2.43 13.54 18.95
N SER A 118 -2.18 12.77 17.89
CA SER A 118 -2.73 11.43 17.75
C SER A 118 -1.77 10.55 16.96
N ARG A 119 -1.97 9.23 17.02
CA ARG A 119 -1.43 8.31 16.02
C ARG A 119 -2.05 8.62 14.64
N PRO A 120 -1.55 8.04 13.53
CA PRO A 120 -2.14 8.18 12.18
C PRO A 120 -3.59 7.68 12.00
N ASP A 121 -4.38 7.60 13.08
CA ASP A 121 -5.80 7.24 13.08
C ASP A 121 -6.66 8.50 12.87
N ALA A 122 -6.94 8.79 11.60
CA ALA A 122 -7.66 10.00 11.19
C ALA A 122 -9.12 10.00 11.66
N PHE A 123 -9.73 8.83 11.88
CA PHE A 123 -11.16 8.72 12.14
C PHE A 123 -11.51 9.05 13.59
N SER A 124 -10.90 8.38 14.57
CA SER A 124 -11.11 8.69 15.99
C SER A 124 -10.72 10.13 16.33
N LYS A 125 -9.64 10.65 15.71
CA LYS A 125 -9.27 12.06 15.85
C LYS A 125 -10.40 12.99 15.44
N THR A 126 -11.03 12.72 14.30
CA THR A 126 -12.12 13.55 13.76
C THR A 126 -13.35 13.50 14.67
N VAL A 127 -13.71 12.30 15.14
CA VAL A 127 -14.85 12.09 16.06
C VAL A 127 -14.64 12.85 17.38
N VAL A 128 -13.49 12.67 18.03
CA VAL A 128 -13.18 13.37 19.29
C VAL A 128 -13.11 14.89 19.08
N THR A 129 -12.52 15.35 17.98
CA THR A 129 -12.51 16.79 17.64
C THR A 129 -13.93 17.34 17.53
N GLN A 130 -14.84 16.60 16.89
CA GLN A 130 -16.25 16.99 16.76
C GLN A 130 -16.97 16.97 18.11
N GLN A 131 -16.71 15.98 18.97
CA GLN A 131 -17.28 15.92 20.32
C GLN A 131 -16.85 17.13 21.16
N VAL A 132 -15.55 17.43 21.18
CA VAL A 132 -14.99 18.60 21.86
C VAL A 132 -15.60 19.89 21.33
N ASN A 133 -15.68 20.05 20.01
CA ASN A 133 -16.29 21.22 19.40
C ASN A 133 -17.78 21.37 19.75
N THR A 134 -18.54 20.27 19.67
CA THR A 134 -19.96 20.25 20.04
C THR A 134 -20.15 20.70 21.49
N PHE A 135 -19.36 20.15 22.42
CA PHE A 135 -19.42 20.53 23.83
C PHE A 135 -19.20 22.03 24.04
N LEU A 136 -18.10 22.56 23.50
CA LEU A 136 -17.74 23.96 23.67
C LEU A 136 -18.74 24.91 23.00
N GLN A 137 -19.22 24.57 21.79
CA GLN A 137 -20.24 25.35 21.09
C GLN A 137 -21.56 25.37 21.86
N THR A 138 -22.01 24.23 22.39
CA THR A 138 -23.23 24.17 23.19
C THR A 138 -23.09 24.95 24.51
N LEU A 139 -21.92 24.88 25.16
CA LEU A 139 -21.65 25.62 26.38
C LEU A 139 -21.66 27.14 26.15
N ILE A 140 -20.94 27.60 25.12
CA ILE A 140 -20.91 29.03 24.74
C ILE A 140 -22.31 29.52 24.37
N LEU A 141 -23.09 28.73 23.62
CA LEU A 141 -24.47 29.07 23.27
C LEU A 141 -25.36 29.28 24.50
N PHE A 142 -25.26 28.42 25.52
CA PHE A 142 -26.03 28.59 26.75
C PHE A 142 -25.52 29.73 27.64
N GLN A 143 -24.24 30.09 27.54
CA GLN A 143 -23.69 31.28 28.21
C GLN A 143 -24.22 32.58 27.61
N GLU A 144 -24.44 32.63 26.29
CA GLU A 144 -25.01 33.81 25.61
C GLU A 144 -26.44 34.14 26.07
N GLU A 145 -27.14 33.23 26.75
CA GLU A 145 -28.46 33.45 27.35
C GLU A 145 -28.40 34.11 28.75
N ASP A 146 -27.32 34.85 29.07
CA ASP A 146 -27.07 35.51 30.36
C ASP A 146 -27.09 34.56 31.59
N LYS A 147 -26.75 33.29 31.37
CA LYS A 147 -26.67 32.28 32.43
C LYS A 147 -25.29 32.27 33.09
N THR A 148 -25.25 31.93 34.37
CA THR A 148 -23.99 31.61 35.04
C THR A 148 -23.35 30.37 34.39
N ILE A 149 -22.02 30.28 34.42
CA ILE A 149 -21.26 29.13 33.89
C ILE A 149 -21.80 27.80 34.41
N ASP A 150 -22.14 27.72 35.70
CA ASP A 150 -22.68 26.50 36.30
C ASP A 150 -24.04 26.10 35.70
N ALA A 151 -24.93 27.07 35.48
CA ALA A 151 -26.24 26.82 34.89
C ALA A 151 -26.14 26.47 33.39
N ALA A 152 -25.23 27.12 32.66
CA ALA A 152 -24.94 26.80 31.27
C ALA A 152 -24.31 25.39 31.14
N MET A 153 -23.45 25.01 32.08
CA MET A 153 -22.81 23.69 32.14
C MET A 153 -23.84 22.58 32.39
N GLU A 154 -24.77 22.78 33.33
CA GLU A 154 -25.84 21.82 33.60
C GLU A 154 -26.71 21.57 32.36
N GLN A 155 -27.13 22.65 31.68
CA GLN A 155 -27.92 22.53 30.46
C GLN A 155 -27.16 21.92 29.30
N THR A 156 -25.86 22.22 29.18
CA THR A 156 -24.96 21.58 28.21
C THR A 156 -24.92 20.07 28.44
N GLN A 157 -24.71 19.63 29.68
CA GLN A 157 -24.71 18.21 30.02
C GLN A 157 -26.06 17.56 29.72
N MET A 158 -27.17 18.21 30.06
CA MET A 158 -28.51 17.70 29.73
C MET A 158 -28.73 17.59 28.21
N ALA A 159 -28.42 18.65 27.45
CA ALA A 159 -28.61 18.67 26.01
C ALA A 159 -27.78 17.60 25.29
N LEU A 160 -26.55 17.37 25.75
CA LEU A 160 -25.62 16.43 25.13
C LEU A 160 -25.73 14.99 25.66
N SER A 161 -26.51 14.78 26.72
CA SER A 161 -26.87 13.45 27.24
C SER A 161 -27.87 12.71 26.35
N VAL A 162 -28.53 13.42 25.42
CA VAL A 162 -29.42 12.80 24.43
C VAL A 162 -28.58 11.98 23.44
N THR A 163 -28.66 10.66 23.58
CA THR A 163 -27.98 9.71 22.67
C THR A 163 -28.87 9.39 21.47
N GLY A 164 -28.30 9.49 20.26
CA GLY A 164 -28.90 8.97 19.03
C GLY A 164 -27.99 7.92 18.41
N GLU A 165 -28.55 6.95 17.68
CA GLU A 165 -27.77 6.02 16.88
C GLU A 165 -27.13 6.77 15.69
N VAL A 166 -25.81 6.78 15.64
CA VAL A 166 -25.04 7.41 14.56
C VAL A 166 -24.61 6.30 13.60
N GLU A 167 -25.26 6.22 12.45
CA GLU A 167 -24.84 5.33 11.37
C GLU A 167 -23.83 6.04 10.45
N LEU A 168 -22.74 5.35 10.11
CA LEU A 168 -21.83 5.85 9.08
C LEU A 168 -22.50 5.81 7.72
N SER A 169 -22.35 6.88 6.94
CA SER A 169 -22.90 6.93 5.59
C SER A 169 -22.35 5.78 4.74
N ALA A 170 -23.21 5.17 3.91
CA ALA A 170 -22.80 4.13 2.96
C ALA A 170 -21.64 4.60 2.04
N GLY A 171 -21.55 5.91 1.76
CA GLY A 171 -20.46 6.50 0.99
C GLY A 171 -19.09 6.42 1.67
N TYR A 172 -19.03 6.52 3.00
CA TYR A 172 -17.78 6.33 3.77
C TYR A 172 -17.29 4.89 3.64
N SER A 173 -18.17 3.92 3.89
CA SER A 173 -17.85 2.49 3.79
C SER A 173 -17.41 2.12 2.37
N GLN A 174 -18.06 2.67 1.34
CA GLN A 174 -17.65 2.47 -0.05
C GLN A 174 -16.27 3.07 -0.36
N ARG A 175 -15.96 4.27 0.14
CA ARG A 175 -14.64 4.90 -0.03
C ARG A 175 -13.55 4.07 0.66
N MET A 176 -13.78 3.63 1.89
CA MET A 176 -12.83 2.81 2.63
C MET A 176 -12.60 1.46 1.95
N LYS A 177 -13.66 0.81 1.46
CA LYS A 177 -13.58 -0.41 0.65
C LYS A 177 -12.69 -0.21 -0.59
N LYS A 178 -12.83 0.92 -1.30
CA LYS A 178 -11.96 1.25 -2.46
C LYS A 178 -10.49 1.44 -2.07
N LEU A 179 -10.21 2.12 -0.96
CA LEU A 179 -8.84 2.35 -0.46
C LEU A 179 -8.15 1.04 -0.07
N LEU A 180 -8.85 0.18 0.68
CA LEU A 180 -8.31 -1.12 1.08
C LEU A 180 -8.17 -2.08 -0.11
N THR A 181 -9.07 -2.00 -1.09
CA THR A 181 -8.93 -2.73 -2.36
C THR A 181 -7.65 -2.33 -3.08
N GLY A 182 -7.37 -1.03 -3.26
CA GLY A 182 -6.15 -0.56 -3.91
C GLY A 182 -4.89 -0.95 -3.15
N THR A 183 -4.91 -0.85 -1.82
CA THR A 183 -3.81 -1.31 -0.96
C THR A 183 -3.54 -2.81 -1.15
N THR A 184 -4.59 -3.61 -1.29
CA THR A 184 -4.47 -5.05 -1.55
C THR A 184 -3.88 -5.33 -2.94
N PHE A 185 -4.27 -4.56 -3.96
CA PHE A 185 -3.64 -4.60 -5.28
C PHE A 185 -2.18 -4.13 -5.26
N ASN A 186 -1.80 -3.19 -4.39
CA ASN A 186 -0.39 -2.81 -4.20
C ASN A 186 0.44 -4.02 -3.76
N PHE A 187 -0.02 -4.78 -2.75
CA PHE A 187 0.67 -5.99 -2.27
C PHE A 187 0.77 -7.12 -3.32
N LEU A 188 -0.15 -7.17 -4.29
CA LEU A 188 -0.06 -8.11 -5.42
C LEU A 188 1.19 -7.87 -6.27
N SER A 189 1.65 -6.63 -6.39
CA SER A 189 2.84 -6.31 -7.19
C SER A 189 4.07 -7.08 -6.73
N TYR A 190 4.27 -7.19 -5.41
CA TYR A 190 5.42 -7.89 -4.82
C TYR A 190 5.40 -9.38 -5.18
N GLY A 191 4.28 -10.07 -4.92
CA GLY A 191 4.17 -11.50 -5.22
C GLY A 191 4.27 -11.80 -6.70
N LEU A 192 3.63 -10.99 -7.54
CA LEU A 192 3.69 -11.13 -8.99
C LEU A 192 5.13 -10.97 -9.50
N PHE A 193 5.80 -9.88 -9.09
CA PHE A 193 7.17 -9.59 -9.52
C PHE A 193 8.16 -10.67 -9.02
N LEU A 194 8.10 -11.02 -7.73
CA LEU A 194 8.97 -12.03 -7.15
C LEU A 194 8.79 -13.41 -7.81
N SER A 195 7.55 -13.81 -8.08
CA SER A 195 7.24 -15.12 -8.67
C SER A 195 7.69 -15.20 -10.12
N ILE A 196 7.42 -14.16 -10.93
CA ILE A 196 7.87 -14.09 -12.32
C ILE A 196 9.40 -14.09 -12.38
N PHE A 197 10.06 -13.21 -11.63
CA PHE A 197 11.52 -13.14 -11.61
C PHE A 197 12.16 -14.47 -11.20
N SER A 198 11.58 -15.16 -10.21
CA SER A 198 12.06 -16.48 -9.77
C SER A 198 11.94 -17.53 -10.85
N GLY A 199 10.83 -17.58 -11.60
CA GLY A 199 10.68 -18.50 -12.73
C GLY A 199 11.69 -18.24 -13.84
N PHE A 200 11.89 -16.96 -14.20
CA PHE A 200 12.91 -16.56 -15.16
C PHE A 200 14.32 -16.93 -14.72
N SER A 201 14.64 -16.76 -13.43
CA SER A 201 15.94 -17.08 -12.86
C SER A 201 16.22 -18.58 -12.89
N VAL A 202 15.27 -19.42 -12.46
CA VAL A 202 15.39 -20.89 -12.51
C VAL A 202 15.69 -21.37 -13.92
N ILE A 203 14.97 -20.85 -14.93
CA ILE A 203 15.17 -21.25 -16.31
C ILE A 203 16.50 -20.73 -16.86
N ASN A 204 16.84 -19.46 -16.67
CA ASN A 204 18.11 -18.93 -17.18
C ASN A 204 19.32 -19.62 -16.52
N LEU A 205 19.30 -19.87 -15.21
CA LEU A 205 20.36 -20.61 -14.52
C LEU A 205 20.51 -22.04 -15.05
N ALA A 206 19.41 -22.75 -15.30
CA ALA A 206 19.45 -24.10 -15.86
C ALA A 206 20.03 -24.13 -17.29
N PHE A 207 19.63 -23.18 -18.13
CA PHE A 207 20.07 -23.11 -19.53
C PHE A 207 21.48 -22.51 -19.70
N ASN A 208 21.95 -21.72 -18.74
CA ASN A 208 23.30 -21.16 -18.72
C ASN A 208 24.36 -22.14 -18.18
N ARG A 209 23.97 -23.32 -17.68
CA ARG A 209 24.92 -24.39 -17.31
C ARG A 209 25.79 -24.74 -18.52
N LYS A 210 27.11 -24.80 -18.31
CA LYS A 210 28.11 -24.97 -19.39
C LYS A 210 27.78 -26.16 -20.31
N GLU A 211 27.40 -27.29 -19.74
CA GLU A 211 27.06 -28.52 -20.48
C GLU A 211 25.82 -28.34 -21.36
N ILE A 212 24.75 -27.75 -20.80
CA ILE A 212 23.51 -27.48 -21.53
C ILE A 212 23.75 -26.45 -22.64
N CYS A 213 24.56 -25.42 -22.36
CA CYS A 213 24.91 -24.40 -23.34
C CYS A 213 25.69 -25.00 -24.53
N LYS A 214 26.74 -25.79 -24.28
CA LYS A 214 27.53 -26.47 -25.32
C LYS A 214 26.68 -27.42 -26.16
N ARG A 215 25.79 -28.20 -25.51
CA ARG A 215 24.85 -29.09 -26.21
C ARG A 215 23.89 -28.31 -27.10
N ASN A 216 23.31 -27.22 -26.60
CA ASN A 216 22.38 -26.39 -27.36
C ASN A 216 23.06 -25.68 -28.55
N GLN A 217 24.35 -25.36 -28.46
CA GLN A 217 25.14 -24.81 -29.57
C GLN A 217 25.42 -25.84 -30.68
N SER A 218 25.49 -27.12 -30.32
CA SER A 218 25.72 -28.22 -31.26
C SER A 218 24.41 -28.74 -31.90
N ALA A 219 23.26 -28.25 -31.45
CA ALA A 219 21.96 -28.66 -31.98
C ALA A 219 21.67 -27.95 -33.32
N PRO A 220 20.93 -28.58 -34.25
CA PRO A 220 20.56 -28.00 -35.55
C PRO A 220 19.42 -26.97 -35.40
N ILE A 221 19.49 -26.11 -34.40
CA ILE A 221 18.54 -25.03 -34.13
C ILE A 221 19.31 -23.72 -33.97
N THR A 222 18.84 -22.66 -34.62
CA THR A 222 19.45 -21.35 -34.44
C THR A 222 19.24 -20.85 -33.02
N LYS A 223 20.24 -20.14 -32.46
CA LYS A 223 20.15 -19.51 -31.14
C LYS A 223 18.94 -18.58 -31.01
N ARG A 224 18.58 -17.88 -32.09
CA ARG A 224 17.39 -17.03 -32.17
C ARG A 224 16.10 -17.82 -31.96
N ASN A 225 15.96 -18.98 -32.64
CA ASN A 225 14.78 -19.83 -32.50
C ASN A 225 14.70 -20.48 -31.12
N LEU A 226 15.84 -20.89 -30.55
CA LEU A 226 15.92 -21.39 -29.17
C LEU A 226 15.45 -20.33 -28.18
N ASN A 227 16.04 -19.13 -28.22
CA ASN A 227 15.67 -18.03 -27.32
C ASN A 227 14.21 -17.63 -27.46
N ARG A 228 13.67 -17.52 -28.69
CA ARG A 228 12.24 -17.21 -28.90
C ARG A 228 11.33 -18.22 -28.23
N LYS A 229 11.63 -19.52 -28.34
CA LYS A 229 10.84 -20.57 -27.70
C LYS A 229 10.92 -20.50 -26.16
N VAL A 230 12.12 -20.24 -25.60
CA VAL A 230 12.29 -20.04 -24.15
C VAL A 230 11.50 -18.83 -23.67
N THR A 231 11.63 -17.69 -24.35
CA THR A 231 10.89 -16.47 -24.03
C THR A 231 9.38 -16.68 -24.10
N PHE A 232 8.88 -17.36 -25.14
CA PHE A 232 7.45 -17.65 -25.27
C PHE A 232 6.92 -18.52 -24.11
N SER A 233 7.69 -19.54 -23.69
CA SER A 233 7.34 -20.34 -22.51
C SER A 233 7.35 -19.54 -21.20
N LEU A 234 8.25 -18.58 -21.06
CA LEU A 234 8.32 -17.74 -19.86
C LEU A 234 7.23 -16.66 -19.85
N ILE A 235 6.83 -16.14 -21.01
CA ILE A 235 5.65 -15.28 -21.15
C ILE A 235 4.38 -16.06 -20.79
N SER A 236 4.22 -17.30 -21.29
CA SER A 236 3.05 -18.12 -20.93
C SER A 236 3.00 -18.46 -19.43
N TYR A 237 4.16 -18.71 -18.81
CA TYR A 237 4.26 -18.83 -17.35
C TYR A 237 3.86 -17.54 -16.62
N SER A 238 4.29 -16.38 -17.10
CA SER A 238 3.95 -15.08 -16.49
C SER A 238 2.47 -14.76 -16.60
N LEU A 239 1.85 -15.08 -17.74
CA LEU A 239 0.40 -14.96 -17.94
C LEU A 239 -0.37 -15.91 -17.03
N LEU A 240 0.11 -17.15 -16.81
CA LEU A 240 -0.49 -18.07 -15.85
C LEU A 240 -0.47 -17.47 -14.43
N LEU A 241 0.67 -16.92 -13.99
CA LEU A 241 0.78 -16.26 -12.69
C LEU A 241 -0.16 -15.06 -12.60
N PHE A 242 -0.16 -14.20 -13.61
CA PHE A 242 -1.07 -13.05 -13.69
C PHE A 242 -2.53 -13.48 -13.53
N SER A 243 -2.99 -14.49 -14.29
CA SER A 243 -4.35 -15.02 -14.16
C SER A 243 -4.62 -15.63 -12.78
N GLY A 244 -3.63 -16.32 -12.18
CA GLY A 244 -3.75 -16.89 -10.84
C GLY A 244 -3.87 -15.82 -9.75
N PHE A 245 -3.08 -14.76 -9.82
CA PHE A 245 -3.15 -13.62 -8.90
C PHE A 245 -4.45 -12.82 -9.10
N LEU A 246 -4.93 -12.64 -10.33
CA LEU A 246 -6.24 -12.05 -10.57
C LEU A 246 -7.37 -12.91 -10.00
N LEU A 247 -7.31 -14.24 -10.18
CA LEU A 247 -8.27 -15.15 -9.58
C LEU A 247 -8.26 -15.03 -8.05
N LEU A 248 -7.08 -14.93 -7.43
CA LEU A 248 -6.96 -14.68 -5.99
C LEU A 248 -7.68 -13.39 -5.58
N MET A 249 -7.49 -12.29 -6.32
CA MET A 249 -8.17 -11.02 -6.05
C MET A 249 -9.70 -11.14 -6.23
N VAL A 250 -10.15 -11.89 -7.23
CA VAL A 250 -11.59 -12.16 -7.42
C VAL A 250 -12.17 -12.94 -6.25
N LEU A 251 -11.43 -13.95 -5.77
CA LEU A 251 -11.85 -14.87 -4.71
C LEU A 251 -11.67 -14.34 -3.29
N LEU A 252 -10.94 -13.25 -3.06
CA LEU A 252 -10.68 -12.72 -1.71
C LEU A 252 -11.09 -11.25 -1.53
N VAL A 253 -11.26 -10.49 -2.61
CA VAL A 253 -11.45 -9.03 -2.54
C VAL A 253 -12.69 -8.58 -3.31
N ILE A 254 -12.84 -8.99 -4.57
CA ILE A 254 -13.87 -8.44 -5.48
C ILE A 254 -15.26 -9.03 -5.20
N HIS A 255 -15.36 -10.12 -4.42
CA HIS A 255 -16.52 -10.93 -4.01
C HIS A 255 -17.94 -10.47 -4.38
N THR A 256 -18.27 -9.20 -4.23
CA THR A 256 -19.62 -8.64 -4.32
C THR A 256 -19.89 -7.71 -5.51
N SER A 257 -18.89 -7.14 -6.21
CA SER A 257 -19.17 -6.18 -7.30
C SER A 257 -18.06 -5.98 -8.31
N TRP A 258 -18.39 -6.18 -9.59
CA TRP A 258 -17.54 -5.83 -10.74
C TRP A 258 -17.85 -4.40 -11.21
N ASP A 259 -17.25 -3.42 -10.56
CA ASP A 259 -17.37 -2.03 -10.97
C ASP A 259 -16.22 -1.61 -11.91
N ILE A 260 -16.28 -0.38 -12.40
CA ILE A 260 -15.23 0.18 -13.26
C ILE A 260 -13.87 0.29 -12.53
N THR A 261 -13.86 0.43 -11.20
CA THR A 261 -12.67 0.46 -10.35
C THR A 261 -11.87 -0.83 -10.48
N VAL A 262 -12.55 -1.99 -10.41
CA VAL A 262 -11.94 -3.31 -10.59
C VAL A 262 -11.29 -3.43 -11.97
N TRP A 263 -11.97 -2.97 -13.02
CA TRP A 263 -11.41 -3.03 -14.38
C TRP A 263 -10.15 -2.17 -14.55
N TYR A 264 -10.09 -1.00 -13.92
CA TYR A 264 -8.87 -0.20 -13.91
C TYR A 264 -7.72 -0.87 -13.14
N HIS A 265 -7.99 -1.53 -12.01
CA HIS A 265 -6.96 -2.29 -11.30
C HIS A 265 -6.43 -3.48 -12.13
N ILE A 266 -7.32 -4.20 -12.83
CA ILE A 266 -6.92 -5.29 -13.76
C ILE A 266 -6.05 -4.74 -14.89
N LEU A 267 -6.47 -3.63 -15.50
CA LEU A 267 -5.71 -2.98 -16.58
C LEU A 267 -4.35 -2.48 -16.08
N ASN A 268 -4.29 -1.84 -14.92
CA ASN A 268 -3.04 -1.38 -14.31
C ASN A 268 -2.09 -2.57 -14.01
N THR A 269 -2.63 -3.68 -13.50
CA THR A 269 -1.85 -4.90 -13.24
C THR A 269 -1.31 -5.49 -14.54
N PHE A 270 -2.09 -5.46 -15.63
CA PHE A 270 -1.64 -5.88 -16.95
C PHE A 270 -0.53 -4.98 -17.50
N LEU A 271 -0.64 -3.65 -17.34
CA LEU A 271 0.41 -2.70 -17.73
C LEU A 271 1.70 -2.93 -16.93
N PHE A 272 1.59 -3.24 -15.64
CA PHE A 272 2.72 -3.57 -14.77
C PHE A 272 3.37 -4.93 -15.08
N LEU A 273 2.61 -5.88 -15.63
CA LEU A 273 3.15 -7.17 -16.08
C LEU A 273 4.25 -7.00 -17.14
N LEU A 274 4.12 -6.00 -18.01
CA LEU A 274 5.06 -5.74 -19.11
C LEU A 274 6.49 -5.43 -18.60
N PRO A 275 6.72 -4.41 -17.75
CA PRO A 275 8.06 -4.14 -17.23
C PRO A 275 8.56 -5.26 -16.32
N VAL A 276 7.70 -5.98 -15.59
CA VAL A 276 8.11 -7.14 -14.78
C VAL A 276 8.69 -8.26 -15.65
N ILE A 277 8.03 -8.60 -16.76
CA ILE A 277 8.51 -9.61 -17.71
C ILE A 277 9.83 -9.14 -18.34
N SER A 278 9.88 -7.91 -18.86
CA SER A 278 11.06 -7.38 -19.55
C SER A 278 12.25 -7.22 -18.60
N PHE A 279 12.04 -6.75 -17.37
CA PHE A 279 13.07 -6.69 -16.33
C PHE A 279 13.59 -8.09 -16.00
N SER A 280 12.68 -9.03 -15.73
CA SER A 280 13.04 -10.41 -15.40
C SER A 280 13.83 -11.06 -16.53
N ALA A 281 13.42 -10.87 -17.78
CA ALA A 281 14.11 -11.35 -18.97
C ALA A 281 15.51 -10.73 -19.13
N CYS A 282 15.61 -9.41 -18.95
CA CYS A 282 16.86 -8.67 -19.04
C CYS A 282 17.86 -9.12 -17.98
N ILE A 283 17.48 -9.00 -16.71
CA ILE A 283 18.38 -9.17 -15.58
C ILE A 283 18.80 -10.63 -15.41
N THR A 284 17.88 -11.58 -15.50
CA THR A 284 18.24 -13.01 -15.34
C THR A 284 19.11 -13.54 -16.48
N SER A 285 19.15 -12.85 -17.63
CA SER A 285 20.09 -13.17 -18.71
C SER A 285 21.55 -12.85 -18.37
N LEU A 286 21.77 -11.95 -17.40
CA LEU A 286 23.09 -11.50 -16.92
C LEU A 286 23.54 -12.24 -15.66
N VAL A 287 22.59 -12.77 -14.90
CA VAL A 287 22.83 -13.52 -13.66
C VAL A 287 23.50 -14.86 -13.96
N LYS A 288 24.56 -15.18 -13.20
CA LYS A 288 25.38 -16.40 -13.38
C LYS A 288 25.15 -17.47 -12.32
N ASN A 289 24.66 -17.09 -11.15
CA ASN A 289 24.50 -17.99 -10.01
C ASN A 289 23.24 -17.64 -9.18
N SER A 290 22.86 -18.55 -8.30
CA SER A 290 21.70 -18.42 -7.41
C SER A 290 21.83 -17.24 -6.46
N GLU A 291 23.03 -16.96 -5.98
CA GLU A 291 23.31 -15.94 -4.96
C GLU A 291 23.04 -14.54 -5.51
N THR A 292 23.53 -14.26 -6.73
CA THR A 292 23.25 -12.99 -7.42
C THR A 292 21.75 -12.86 -7.71
N SER A 293 21.09 -13.97 -8.08
CA SER A 293 19.63 -13.95 -8.23
C SER A 293 18.91 -13.62 -6.92
N GLY A 294 19.39 -14.13 -5.79
CA GLY A 294 18.84 -13.84 -4.47
C GLY A 294 18.99 -12.36 -4.13
N GLY A 295 20.22 -11.83 -4.24
CA GLY A 295 20.50 -10.43 -3.97
C GLY A 295 19.65 -9.45 -4.81
N ILE A 296 19.32 -9.79 -6.07
CA ILE A 296 18.44 -8.95 -6.89
C ILE A 296 16.99 -8.97 -6.38
N LYS A 297 16.50 -10.12 -5.89
CA LYS A 297 15.17 -10.18 -5.27
C LYS A 297 15.14 -9.31 -4.02
N ASP A 298 16.14 -9.46 -3.15
CA ASP A 298 16.16 -8.79 -1.85
C ASP A 298 16.42 -7.28 -1.96
N ILE A 299 17.28 -6.85 -2.90
CA ILE A 299 17.62 -5.44 -3.05
C ILE A 299 16.65 -4.74 -3.99
N PHE A 300 16.49 -5.23 -5.22
CA PHE A 300 15.71 -4.49 -6.22
C PHE A 300 14.22 -4.73 -6.06
N ILE A 301 13.76 -5.99 -6.00
CA ILE A 301 12.32 -6.28 -5.95
C ILE A 301 11.76 -5.81 -4.62
N THR A 302 12.25 -6.34 -3.50
CA THR A 302 11.81 -5.95 -2.16
C THR A 302 12.06 -4.47 -1.88
N GLY A 303 13.25 -3.94 -2.22
CA GLY A 303 13.55 -2.51 -2.05
C GLY A 303 12.61 -1.60 -2.84
N SER A 304 12.29 -1.94 -4.10
CA SER A 304 11.33 -1.17 -4.90
C SER A 304 9.91 -1.22 -4.32
N CYS A 305 9.51 -2.30 -3.66
CA CYS A 305 8.23 -2.38 -2.95
C CYS A 305 8.21 -1.53 -1.68
N PHE A 306 9.31 -1.43 -0.93
CA PHE A 306 9.41 -0.52 0.21
C PHE A 306 9.30 0.94 -0.19
N ILE A 307 10.15 1.39 -1.12
CA ILE A 307 10.21 2.81 -1.51
C ILE A 307 9.07 3.20 -2.45
N GLY A 308 8.52 2.24 -3.19
CA GLY A 308 7.48 2.45 -4.20
C GLY A 308 6.06 2.49 -3.64
N GLY A 309 5.88 2.39 -2.32
CA GLY A 309 4.56 2.53 -1.70
C GLY A 309 3.78 1.23 -1.49
N VAL A 310 4.40 0.05 -1.68
CA VAL A 310 3.71 -1.24 -1.52
C VAL A 310 3.59 -1.63 -0.05
N PHE A 311 4.69 -1.55 0.69
CA PHE A 311 4.73 -1.95 2.11
C PHE A 311 4.48 -0.78 3.06
N VAL A 312 4.85 0.43 2.65
CA VAL A 312 4.70 1.67 3.42
C VAL A 312 4.04 2.68 2.51
N PRO A 313 2.85 3.23 2.84
CA PRO A 313 2.19 4.25 2.02
C PRO A 313 3.12 5.42 1.70
N ALA A 314 3.05 5.92 0.47
CA ALA A 314 3.97 6.95 -0.04
C ALA A 314 3.92 8.25 0.76
N GLU A 315 2.80 8.53 1.43
CA GLU A 315 2.59 9.70 2.31
C GLU A 315 3.54 9.73 3.52
N TYR A 316 4.00 8.56 3.98
CA TYR A 316 4.94 8.45 5.09
C TYR A 316 6.41 8.50 4.64
N LEU A 317 6.67 8.46 3.33
CA LEU A 317 8.02 8.45 2.80
C LEU A 317 8.51 9.90 2.55
N PRO A 318 9.76 10.22 2.92
CA PRO A 318 10.34 11.51 2.58
C PRO A 318 10.33 11.77 1.06
N GLU A 319 10.18 13.03 0.66
CA GLU A 319 10.10 13.42 -0.76
C GLU A 319 11.28 12.89 -1.60
N MET A 320 12.49 12.86 -1.03
CA MET A 320 13.68 12.31 -1.68
C MET A 320 13.53 10.81 -2.00
N VAL A 321 12.91 10.03 -1.12
CA VAL A 321 12.66 8.59 -1.33
C VAL A 321 11.68 8.39 -2.48
N SER A 322 10.62 9.19 -2.53
CA SER A 322 9.64 9.17 -3.64
C SER A 322 10.29 9.49 -4.99
N LYS A 323 11.18 10.49 -5.04
CA LYS A 323 11.96 10.82 -6.26
C LYS A 323 12.84 9.66 -6.74
N ILE A 324 13.44 8.91 -5.82
CA ILE A 324 14.22 7.71 -6.16
C ILE A 324 13.29 6.57 -6.61
N ALA A 325 12.16 6.39 -5.93
CA ALA A 325 11.17 5.36 -6.23
C ALA A 325 10.59 5.49 -7.65
N ALA A 326 10.46 6.72 -8.16
CA ALA A 326 10.01 7.00 -9.52
C ALA A 326 10.88 6.36 -10.63
N PHE A 327 12.11 5.92 -10.32
CA PHE A 327 12.94 5.12 -11.23
C PHE A 327 12.61 3.63 -11.23
N THR A 328 11.51 3.22 -10.60
CA THR A 328 11.07 1.82 -10.54
C THR A 328 9.65 1.67 -11.13
N PRO A 329 9.35 0.57 -11.83
CA PRO A 329 7.99 0.33 -12.32
C PRO A 329 7.00 0.12 -11.17
N THR A 330 7.46 -0.37 -10.01
CA THR A 330 6.61 -0.59 -8.84
C THR A 330 5.97 0.70 -8.34
N TYR A 331 6.71 1.81 -8.31
CA TYR A 331 6.19 3.12 -7.94
C TYR A 331 5.00 3.53 -8.82
N TRP A 332 5.15 3.49 -10.15
CA TRP A 332 4.09 3.92 -11.07
C TRP A 332 2.85 3.03 -11.03
N PHE A 333 3.02 1.74 -10.75
CA PHE A 333 1.90 0.84 -10.51
C PHE A 333 1.13 1.24 -9.24
N VAL A 334 1.83 1.53 -8.14
CA VAL A 334 1.22 1.97 -6.88
C VAL A 334 0.52 3.32 -7.04
N GLN A 335 1.15 4.29 -7.71
CA GLN A 335 0.51 5.59 -7.96
C GLN A 335 -0.79 5.46 -8.74
N ASN A 336 -0.87 4.54 -9.71
CA ASN A 336 -2.13 4.25 -10.40
C ASN A 336 -3.17 3.59 -9.50
N ASN A 337 -2.78 2.66 -8.63
CA ASN A 337 -3.75 2.04 -7.71
C ASN A 337 -4.29 3.06 -6.70
N ASN A 338 -3.44 3.93 -6.16
CA ASN A 338 -3.87 5.00 -5.25
C ASN A 338 -4.82 5.96 -5.97
N LEU A 339 -4.48 6.38 -7.20
CA LEU A 339 -5.36 7.20 -8.05
C LEU A 339 -6.74 6.54 -8.27
N ILE A 340 -6.78 5.24 -8.60
CA ILE A 340 -8.02 4.49 -8.79
C ILE A 340 -8.84 4.46 -7.50
N SER A 341 -8.20 4.21 -6.36
CA SER A 341 -8.86 4.08 -5.06
C SER A 341 -9.41 5.39 -4.50
N GLU A 342 -8.73 6.51 -4.77
CA GLU A 342 -9.15 7.85 -4.32
C GLU A 342 -10.22 8.47 -5.22
N THR A 343 -10.37 7.96 -6.45
CA THR A 343 -11.28 8.54 -7.45
C THR A 343 -12.74 8.14 -7.21
N LEU A 344 -13.58 9.18 -7.07
CA LEU A 344 -15.05 9.04 -6.99
C LEU A 344 -15.71 9.09 -8.38
N SER A 345 -15.21 9.94 -9.28
CA SER A 345 -15.72 10.10 -10.64
C SER A 345 -14.61 10.03 -11.68
N TYR A 346 -14.79 9.17 -12.68
CA TYR A 346 -13.81 8.92 -13.73
C TYR A 346 -13.95 9.96 -14.84
N ASN A 347 -13.27 11.10 -14.68
CA ASN A 347 -13.28 12.23 -15.61
C ASN A 347 -12.00 12.26 -16.48
N GLN A 348 -11.88 13.31 -17.30
CA GLN A 348 -10.72 13.51 -18.17
C GLN A 348 -9.39 13.58 -17.39
N THR A 349 -9.37 14.29 -16.25
CA THR A 349 -8.17 14.42 -15.39
C THR A 349 -7.69 13.08 -14.85
N PHE A 350 -8.62 12.22 -14.45
CA PHE A 350 -8.31 10.84 -14.06
C PHE A 350 -7.66 10.08 -15.23
N ALA A 351 -8.28 10.13 -16.42
CA ALA A 351 -7.81 9.38 -17.57
C ALA A 351 -6.39 9.82 -18.00
N GLU A 352 -6.11 11.12 -18.00
CA GLU A 352 -4.79 11.67 -18.30
C GLU A 352 -3.73 11.16 -17.32
N SER A 353 -4.02 11.20 -16.02
CA SER A 353 -3.10 10.74 -14.97
C SER A 353 -2.86 9.23 -15.04
N PHE A 354 -3.94 8.45 -15.24
CA PHE A 354 -3.88 7.00 -15.35
C PHE A 354 -3.02 6.56 -16.54
N TRP A 355 -3.27 7.17 -17.72
CA TRP A 355 -2.53 6.83 -18.94
C TRP A 355 -1.11 7.36 -18.93
N PHE A 356 -0.83 8.49 -18.28
CA PHE A 356 0.54 8.95 -18.08
C PHE A 356 1.37 7.89 -17.36
N ASN A 357 0.90 7.43 -16.19
CA ASN A 357 1.56 6.37 -15.42
C ASN A 357 1.65 5.05 -16.21
N GLY A 358 0.58 4.70 -16.93
CA GLY A 358 0.54 3.52 -17.79
C GLY A 358 1.59 3.55 -18.91
N CYS A 359 1.74 4.70 -19.56
CA CYS A 359 2.77 4.92 -20.58
C CYS A 359 4.18 4.83 -20.00
N VAL A 360 4.39 5.30 -18.77
CA VAL A 360 5.68 5.15 -18.08
C VAL A 360 5.99 3.67 -17.82
N LEU A 361 5.02 2.85 -17.41
CA LEU A 361 5.20 1.39 -17.26
C LEU A 361 5.59 0.72 -18.59
N VAL A 362 4.94 1.11 -19.70
CA VAL A 362 5.28 0.64 -21.05
C VAL A 362 6.69 1.09 -21.44
N ALA A 363 7.09 2.32 -21.10
CA ALA A 363 8.43 2.82 -21.35
C ALA A 363 9.51 2.01 -20.60
N PHE A 364 9.28 1.66 -19.33
CA PHE A 364 10.16 0.74 -18.59
C PHE A 364 10.30 -0.61 -19.31
N ALA A 365 9.19 -1.19 -19.78
CA ALA A 365 9.21 -2.44 -20.52
C ALA A 365 10.05 -2.33 -21.81
N ALA A 366 9.89 -1.23 -22.55
CA ALA A 366 10.67 -0.95 -23.75
C ALA A 366 12.18 -0.82 -23.45
N VAL A 367 12.54 -0.06 -22.41
CA VAL A 367 13.93 0.15 -21.98
C VAL A 367 14.59 -1.18 -21.58
N PHE A 368 13.96 -1.97 -20.71
CA PHE A 368 14.53 -3.28 -20.31
C PHE A 368 14.66 -4.25 -21.48
N SER A 369 13.69 -4.26 -22.39
CA SER A 369 13.74 -5.09 -23.60
C SER A 369 14.89 -4.65 -24.54
N MET A 370 15.09 -3.34 -24.68
CA MET A 370 16.19 -2.77 -25.47
C MET A 370 17.56 -3.13 -24.86
N ILE A 371 17.73 -2.98 -23.55
CA ILE A 371 18.96 -3.37 -22.83
C ILE A 371 19.24 -4.86 -23.05
N GLN A 372 18.23 -5.73 -22.87
CA GLN A 372 18.37 -7.16 -23.11
C GLN A 372 18.80 -7.47 -24.54
N PHE A 373 18.23 -6.79 -25.53
CA PHE A 373 18.57 -6.99 -26.93
C PHE A 373 20.03 -6.60 -27.24
N ILE A 374 20.48 -5.46 -26.73
CA ILE A 374 21.86 -4.96 -26.91
C ILE A 374 22.86 -5.93 -26.26
N LEU A 375 22.67 -6.25 -24.98
CA LEU A 375 23.56 -7.15 -24.24
C LEU A 375 23.54 -8.58 -24.80
N GLY A 376 22.39 -9.02 -25.30
CA GLY A 376 22.24 -10.31 -25.99
C GLY A 376 23.04 -10.41 -27.30
N LYS A 377 23.21 -9.29 -28.01
CA LYS A 377 23.99 -9.21 -29.26
C LYS A 377 25.49 -9.28 -29.00
N GLU A 378 26.01 -8.55 -28.02
CA GLU A 378 27.44 -8.54 -27.67
C GLU A 378 27.94 -9.91 -27.19
N ARG A 379 27.09 -10.64 -26.44
CA ARG A 379 27.41 -12.01 -26.00
C ARG A 379 27.57 -13.00 -27.15
N ASN A 380 26.98 -12.74 -28.32
CA ASN A 380 27.20 -13.56 -29.51
C ASN A 380 28.55 -13.30 -30.17
N TYR A 381 29.09 -12.09 -30.06
CA TYR A 381 30.36 -11.71 -30.69
C TYR A 381 31.56 -12.27 -29.93
N ARG A 382 31.53 -12.25 -28.59
CA ARG A 382 32.63 -12.75 -27.73
C ARG A 382 32.83 -14.27 -27.75
N TRP A 383 31.86 -15.01 -28.29
CA TRP A 383 31.91 -16.48 -28.39
C TRP A 383 32.13 -16.96 -29.82
N GLN A 384 32.40 -16.06 -30.78
CA GLN A 384 33.01 -16.47 -32.05
C GLN A 384 34.49 -16.72 -31.78
N PRO A 385 34.96 -17.96 -31.81
CA PRO A 385 36.38 -18.22 -31.65
C PRO A 385 37.14 -17.61 -32.83
N ASN A 386 38.24 -16.92 -32.53
CA ASN A 386 39.07 -16.18 -33.49
C ASN A 386 39.70 -17.03 -34.61
N TRP A 387 39.43 -18.34 -34.69
CA TRP A 387 39.90 -19.18 -35.80
C TRP A 387 39.13 -18.97 -37.10
N ALA A 388 37.98 -18.26 -37.08
CA ALA A 388 37.24 -17.93 -38.30
C ALA A 388 37.74 -16.64 -38.99
N LYS A 389 38.86 -16.07 -38.55
CA LYS A 389 39.45 -14.83 -39.10
C LYS A 389 40.85 -15.00 -39.72
N ASN A 390 41.37 -16.23 -39.80
CA ASN A 390 42.62 -16.51 -40.52
C ASN A 390 42.39 -17.55 -41.61
#